data_AF-A0A9E0IQU6-F1
#
_entry.id   AF-A0A9E0IQU6-F1
#
_cell.length_a   1.000
_cell.length_b   1.000
_cell.length_c   1.000
_cell.angle_alpha   90.00
_cell.angle_beta   90.00
_cell.angle_gamma   90.00
#
_symmetry.space_group_name_H-M   'P 1'
#
loop_
_entity.id
_entity.type
_entity.pdbx_description
1 polymer ?
#
loop_
_entity_poly.entity_id
_entity_poly.type
_entity_poly.pdbx_seq_one_letter_code
_entity_poly.pdbx_strand_id
1 'polypeptide(L)'
;MTMRPHLALPPIAAPAAPARAALLLVVAVLAHGGLPAHADEGQPEVAAPTPPVTWRPPPVARVVAVALARAGLDQAAGAALGRRARWAGLAPWLTVRTLHRRSWTEEEPGLDRGDTLELRATWRLDRLVFDDAEVRARSIDDGRAKARRELARLVIRLYHRWLRLATSGADALTRAELEAELDDLTAGWFGRVTTPRPPR
;
A
#
# COMPACT_ATOMS: atom_id res chain seq x y z
N MET A 1 -45.84 1.64 -24.75
CA MET A 1 -44.81 2.67 -24.54
C MET A 1 -44.56 2.74 -23.05
N THR A 2 -43.66 1.88 -22.56
CA THR A 2 -43.61 1.49 -21.14
C THR A 2 -42.26 1.92 -20.57
N MET A 3 -42.31 2.87 -19.64
CA MET A 3 -41.14 3.47 -18.99
C MET A 3 -40.36 2.42 -18.19
N ARG A 4 -39.04 2.34 -18.43
CA ARG A 4 -38.09 1.57 -17.63
C ARG A 4 -37.79 2.33 -16.32
N PRO A 5 -37.88 1.70 -15.14
CA PRO A 5 -37.45 2.32 -13.90
C PRO A 5 -35.92 2.43 -13.87
N HIS A 6 -35.42 3.65 -13.66
CA HIS A 6 -34.03 3.96 -13.39
C HIS A 6 -33.63 3.36 -12.02
N LEU A 7 -32.76 2.33 -12.04
CA LEU A 7 -32.09 1.85 -10.84
C LEU A 7 -31.05 2.90 -10.41
N ALA A 8 -31.33 3.55 -9.28
CA ALA A 8 -30.41 4.45 -8.61
C ALA A 8 -29.21 3.65 -8.08
N LEU A 9 -28.00 4.03 -8.52
CA LEU A 9 -26.76 3.51 -7.99
C LEU A 9 -26.58 4.02 -6.54
N PRO A 10 -26.16 3.16 -5.59
CA PRO A 10 -25.84 3.60 -4.25
C PRO A 10 -24.61 4.52 -4.24
N PRO A 11 -24.57 5.54 -3.36
CA PRO A 11 -23.42 6.43 -3.25
C PRO A 11 -22.19 5.65 -2.76
N ILE A 12 -21.07 5.84 -3.47
CA ILE A 12 -19.75 5.32 -3.09
C ILE A 12 -19.29 6.09 -1.85
N ALA A 13 -19.26 5.42 -0.70
CA ALA A 13 -18.71 5.98 0.53
C ALA A 13 -17.21 6.27 0.35
N ALA A 14 -16.82 7.52 0.55
CA ALA A 14 -15.44 7.96 0.55
C ALA A 14 -14.68 7.34 1.76
N PRO A 15 -13.42 6.90 1.60
CA PRO A 15 -12.62 6.47 2.73
C PRO A 15 -12.29 7.68 3.61
N ALA A 16 -12.67 7.58 4.89
CA ALA A 16 -12.40 8.54 5.93
C ALA A 16 -10.88 8.81 6.06
N ALA A 17 -10.50 10.08 5.98
CA ALA A 17 -9.18 10.56 6.34
C ALA A 17 -8.96 10.43 7.85
N PRO A 18 -7.84 9.86 8.34
CA PRO A 18 -7.49 9.98 9.73
C PRO A 18 -6.92 11.38 9.99
N ALA A 19 -7.78 12.26 10.51
CA ALA A 19 -7.36 13.42 11.28
C ALA A 19 -6.71 12.94 12.59
N ARG A 20 -5.45 13.32 12.83
CA ARG A 20 -4.86 13.32 14.18
C ARG A 20 -4.06 14.60 14.37
N ALA A 21 -4.74 15.58 14.96
CA ALA A 21 -4.13 16.65 15.73
C ALA A 21 -4.14 16.24 17.21
N ALA A 22 -3.01 16.38 17.90
CA ALA A 22 -2.95 16.78 19.30
C ALA A 22 -1.49 16.94 19.76
N LEU A 23 -1.12 18.20 19.90
CA LEU A 23 -0.13 18.80 20.79
C LEU A 23 -0.05 18.11 22.18
N LEU A 24 1.15 17.99 22.75
CA LEU A 24 1.42 18.49 24.11
C LEU A 24 2.93 18.51 24.42
N LEU A 25 3.31 19.64 25.01
CA LEU A 25 4.63 20.12 25.38
C LEU A 25 4.71 20.08 26.90
N VAL A 26 5.79 19.56 27.50
CA VAL A 26 6.21 19.96 28.86
C VAL A 26 7.74 20.01 28.91
N VAL A 27 8.20 21.15 29.40
CA VAL A 27 9.57 21.61 29.60
C VAL A 27 9.99 21.36 31.05
N ALA A 28 11.31 21.37 31.27
CA ALA A 28 12.02 21.90 32.44
C ALA A 28 12.59 20.94 33.53
N VAL A 29 13.93 21.04 33.66
CA VAL A 29 14.66 21.53 34.86
C VAL A 29 15.18 20.50 35.87
N LEU A 30 16.51 20.37 36.00
CA LEU A 30 17.32 20.94 37.10
C LEU A 30 18.75 20.40 37.05
N ALA A 31 19.71 21.34 37.01
CA ALA A 31 21.02 21.15 37.59
C ALA A 31 20.88 21.07 39.12
N HIS A 32 21.44 20.08 39.78
CA HIS A 32 21.83 20.19 41.19
C HIS A 32 23.01 19.27 41.49
N GLY A 33 24.10 19.89 41.93
CA GLY A 33 25.29 19.22 42.42
C GLY A 33 25.05 18.48 43.73
N GLY A 34 25.94 17.52 43.98
CA GLY A 34 26.00 16.77 45.23
C GLY A 34 27.11 15.73 45.17
N LEU A 35 28.34 16.14 45.48
CA LEU A 35 29.42 15.23 45.88
C LEU A 35 29.14 14.74 47.30
N PRO A 36 29.27 13.43 47.54
CA PRO A 36 29.92 13.02 48.79
C PRO A 36 31.05 12.00 48.57
N ALA A 37 32.17 12.34 49.20
CA ALA A 37 33.04 11.52 50.04
C ALA A 37 33.52 10.13 49.56
N HIS A 38 34.85 10.06 49.49
CA HIS A 38 35.73 8.90 49.48
C HIS A 38 35.22 7.67 50.24
N ALA A 39 35.16 6.54 49.54
CA ALA A 39 35.41 5.24 50.11
C ALA A 39 36.03 4.29 49.06
N ASP A 40 37.18 3.75 49.45
CA ASP A 40 37.75 2.46 49.05
C ASP A 40 38.38 2.33 47.65
N GLU A 41 39.71 2.42 47.64
CA GLU A 41 40.60 2.16 46.51
C GLU A 41 40.70 0.65 46.23
N GLY A 42 39.59 0.06 45.76
CA GLY A 42 39.66 -1.17 44.98
C GLY A 42 40.33 -0.84 43.64
N GLN A 43 41.48 -1.44 43.36
CA GLN A 43 42.17 -1.32 42.07
C GLN A 43 41.15 -1.42 40.92
N PRO A 44 41.06 -0.43 40.01
CA PRO A 44 40.14 -0.50 38.91
C PRO A 44 40.54 -1.70 38.05
N GLU A 45 39.73 -2.74 38.13
CA GLU A 45 39.69 -3.81 37.14
C GLU A 45 39.65 -3.11 35.79
N VAL A 46 40.76 -3.19 35.05
CA VAL A 46 40.93 -2.54 33.75
C VAL A 46 39.91 -3.19 32.83
N ALA A 47 38.70 -2.63 32.82
CA ALA A 47 37.60 -3.08 32.00
C ALA A 47 38.14 -3.15 30.57
N ALA A 48 38.16 -4.36 30.03
CA ALA A 48 38.63 -4.61 28.68
C ALA A 48 37.97 -3.56 27.75
N PRO A 49 38.75 -2.93 26.84
CA PRO A 49 38.22 -1.86 26.01
C PRO A 49 36.98 -2.39 25.28
N THR A 50 35.82 -1.85 25.66
CA THR A 50 34.55 -2.19 25.01
C THR A 50 34.75 -1.97 23.52
N PRO A 51 34.53 -2.98 22.66
CA PRO A 51 34.77 -2.81 21.23
C PRO A 51 33.92 -1.63 20.75
N PRO A 52 34.48 -0.73 19.92
CA PRO A 52 33.75 0.43 19.46
C PRO A 52 32.50 -0.05 18.71
N VAL A 53 31.33 0.38 19.18
CA VAL A 53 30.07 0.10 18.49
C VAL A 53 30.12 0.81 17.15
N THR A 54 30.38 0.06 16.07
CA THR A 54 30.39 0.61 14.72
C THR A 54 28.95 0.86 14.31
N TRP A 55 28.48 2.10 14.50
CA TRP A 55 27.21 2.54 13.95
C TRP A 55 27.25 2.42 12.43
N ARG A 56 26.30 1.66 11.86
CA ARG A 56 26.17 1.48 10.42
C ARG A 56 24.80 1.97 9.96
N PRO A 57 24.72 2.95 9.05
CA PRO A 57 23.43 3.44 8.57
C PRO A 57 22.70 2.34 7.77
N PRO A 58 21.35 2.31 7.79
CA PRO A 58 20.58 1.35 7.02
C PRO A 58 20.77 1.58 5.52
N PRO A 59 20.79 0.53 4.68
CA PRO A 59 20.95 0.70 3.24
C PRO A 59 19.77 1.48 2.64
N VAL A 60 20.06 2.47 1.78
CA VAL A 60 19.04 3.34 1.16
C VAL A 60 17.92 2.56 0.45
N ALA A 61 18.27 1.43 -0.17
CA ALA A 61 17.30 0.54 -0.82
C ALA A 61 16.23 0.03 0.16
N ARG A 62 16.60 -0.22 1.42
CA ARG A 62 15.66 -0.66 2.47
C ARG A 62 14.75 0.48 2.92
N VAL A 63 15.29 1.70 3.06
CA VAL A 63 14.51 2.89 3.39
C VAL A 63 13.45 3.15 2.31
N VAL A 64 13.85 3.09 1.04
CA VAL A 64 12.93 3.23 -0.10
C VAL A 64 11.87 2.12 -0.10
N ALA A 65 12.26 0.87 0.12
CA ALA A 65 11.31 -0.25 0.15
C ALA A 65 10.24 -0.07 1.25
N VAL A 66 10.64 0.35 2.46
CA VAL A 66 9.69 0.60 3.56
C VAL A 66 8.76 1.78 3.24
N ALA A 67 9.29 2.87 2.68
CA ALA A 67 8.47 4.02 2.27
C ALA A 67 7.46 3.64 1.17
N LEU A 68 7.88 2.86 0.17
CA LEU A 68 7.00 2.36 -0.89
C LEU A 68 5.91 1.44 -0.34
N ALA A 69 6.26 0.54 0.60
CA ALA A 69 5.30 -0.34 1.26
C ALA A 69 4.29 0.47 2.09
N ARG A 70 4.75 1.48 2.85
CA ARG A 70 3.89 2.38 3.64
C ARG A 70 2.91 3.19 2.79
N ALA A 71 3.34 3.59 1.60
CA ALA A 71 2.50 4.27 0.60
C ALA A 71 1.58 3.31 -0.19
N GLY A 72 1.68 1.99 0.03
CA GLY A 72 0.94 0.99 -0.73
C GLY A 72 1.36 0.90 -2.20
N LEU A 73 2.55 1.37 -2.55
CA LEU A 73 3.07 1.44 -3.92
C LEU A 73 3.96 0.23 -4.30
N ASP A 74 4.11 -0.77 -3.43
CA ASP A 74 4.91 -1.97 -3.72
C ASP A 74 4.25 -2.86 -4.78
N GLN A 75 2.91 -2.97 -4.76
CA GLN A 75 2.20 -3.93 -5.61
C GLN A 75 1.85 -3.35 -6.99
N ALA A 76 2.06 -4.17 -8.03
CA ALA A 76 1.58 -3.91 -9.38
C ALA A 76 0.09 -4.28 -9.48
N ALA A 77 -0.78 -3.31 -9.23
CA ALA A 77 -2.23 -3.51 -9.25
C ALA A 77 -2.76 -3.80 -10.68
N GLY A 78 -2.25 -3.13 -11.71
CA GLY A 78 -2.82 -3.25 -13.06
C GLY A 78 -2.51 -4.57 -13.75
N ALA A 79 -1.44 -5.29 -13.40
CA ALA A 79 -1.22 -6.65 -13.89
C ALA A 79 -2.34 -7.61 -13.43
N ALA A 80 -2.84 -7.47 -12.21
CA ALA A 80 -3.95 -8.26 -11.71
C ALA A 80 -5.29 -7.83 -12.35
N LEU A 81 -5.50 -6.54 -12.55
CA LEU A 81 -6.70 -6.01 -13.21
C LEU A 81 -6.76 -6.42 -14.69
N GLY A 82 -5.65 -6.34 -15.42
CA GLY A 82 -5.56 -6.77 -16.82
C GLY A 82 -5.84 -8.26 -16.98
N ARG A 83 -5.30 -9.12 -16.09
CA ARG A 83 -5.65 -10.55 -16.08
C ARG A 83 -7.15 -10.76 -15.85
N ARG A 84 -7.75 -10.06 -14.88
CA ARG A 84 -9.20 -10.15 -14.60
C ARG A 84 -10.05 -9.68 -15.78
N ALA A 85 -9.64 -8.60 -16.45
CA ALA A 85 -10.33 -8.10 -17.64
C ALA A 85 -10.30 -9.13 -18.78
N ARG A 86 -9.14 -9.76 -19.02
CA ARG A 86 -9.01 -10.84 -20.02
C ARG A 86 -9.90 -12.05 -19.71
N TRP A 87 -9.95 -12.48 -18.45
CA TRP A 87 -10.85 -13.55 -18.03
C TRP A 87 -12.32 -13.17 -18.18
N ALA A 88 -12.69 -11.93 -17.87
CA ALA A 88 -14.05 -11.43 -18.06
C ALA A 88 -14.45 -11.36 -19.54
N GLY A 89 -13.51 -11.05 -20.45
CA GLY A 89 -13.73 -11.09 -21.89
C GLY A 89 -13.94 -12.51 -22.45
N LEU A 90 -13.43 -13.53 -21.77
CA LEU A 90 -13.63 -14.95 -22.14
C LEU A 90 -14.95 -15.52 -21.62
N ALA A 91 -15.61 -14.87 -20.67
CA ALA A 91 -16.87 -15.35 -20.10
C ALA A 91 -18.04 -15.16 -21.10
N PRO A 92 -18.75 -16.23 -21.49
CA PRO A 92 -19.92 -16.08 -22.34
C PRO A 92 -21.06 -15.44 -21.57
N TRP A 93 -21.87 -14.66 -22.27
CA TRP A 93 -23.20 -14.33 -21.80
C TRP A 93 -24.11 -15.55 -21.99
N LEU A 94 -24.64 -16.10 -20.90
CA LEU A 94 -25.56 -17.23 -20.91
C LEU A 94 -27.00 -16.73 -20.85
N THR A 95 -27.79 -17.08 -21.85
CA THR A 95 -29.23 -16.83 -21.88
C THR A 95 -29.95 -18.18 -21.84
N VAL A 96 -30.84 -18.35 -20.86
CA VAL A 96 -31.70 -19.51 -20.74
C VAL A 96 -33.12 -19.10 -21.13
N ARG A 97 -33.75 -19.84 -22.03
CA ARG A 97 -35.16 -19.65 -22.39
C ARG A 97 -35.91 -20.97 -22.27
N THR A 98 -37.08 -20.91 -21.63
CA THR A 98 -38.04 -22.01 -21.60
C THR A 98 -39.06 -21.82 -22.71
N LEU A 99 -39.29 -22.85 -23.51
CA LEU A 99 -40.32 -22.89 -24.55
C LEU A 99 -41.31 -23.98 -24.17
N HIS A 100 -42.54 -23.58 -23.89
CA HIS A 100 -43.67 -24.49 -23.80
C HIS A 100 -44.20 -24.71 -25.22
N ARG A 101 -44.07 -25.93 -25.74
CA ARG A 101 -44.66 -26.29 -27.03
C ARG A 101 -45.97 -27.03 -26.77
N ARG A 102 -47.07 -26.46 -27.25
CA ARG A 102 -48.37 -27.14 -27.36
C ARG A 102 -48.59 -27.45 -28.82
N SER A 103 -48.37 -28.70 -29.21
CA SER A 103 -48.79 -29.21 -30.51
C SER A 103 -50.16 -29.87 -30.36
N TRP A 104 -51.10 -29.46 -31.19
CA TRP A 104 -52.37 -30.15 -31.38
C TRP A 104 -52.21 -31.05 -32.60
N THR A 105 -52.36 -32.35 -32.43
CA THR A 105 -52.30 -33.33 -33.52
C THR A 105 -53.70 -33.92 -33.65
N GLU A 106 -54.32 -33.87 -34.84
CA GLU A 106 -55.70 -34.35 -35.03
C GLU A 106 -55.83 -35.89 -34.96
N GLU A 107 -54.73 -36.62 -35.12
CA GLU A 107 -54.72 -38.09 -35.24
C GLU A 107 -54.69 -38.84 -33.88
N GLU A 108 -54.33 -38.17 -32.79
CA GLU A 108 -54.36 -38.73 -31.43
C GLU A 108 -54.95 -37.70 -30.45
N PRO A 109 -56.08 -37.99 -29.75
CA PRO A 109 -56.74 -37.04 -28.85
C PRO A 109 -56.01 -36.90 -27.49
N GLY A 110 -54.67 -36.92 -27.50
CA GLY A 110 -53.81 -36.65 -26.36
C GLY A 110 -53.09 -35.30 -26.54
N LEU A 111 -53.22 -34.40 -25.56
CA LEU A 111 -52.41 -33.18 -25.50
C LEU A 111 -50.96 -33.54 -25.18
N ASP A 112 -50.11 -33.66 -26.20
CA ASP A 112 -48.67 -33.79 -25.99
C ASP A 112 -48.11 -32.47 -25.45
N ARG A 113 -47.53 -32.52 -24.26
CA ARG A 113 -46.96 -31.36 -23.56
C ARG A 113 -45.46 -31.56 -23.47
N GLY A 114 -44.73 -30.82 -24.31
CA GLY A 114 -43.28 -30.82 -24.30
C GLY A 114 -42.73 -29.50 -23.75
N ASP A 115 -41.88 -29.61 -22.74
CA ASP A 115 -41.06 -28.50 -22.27
C ASP A 115 -39.71 -28.56 -22.95
N THR A 116 -39.34 -27.51 -23.67
CA THR A 116 -38.01 -27.40 -24.28
C THR A 116 -37.22 -26.30 -23.57
N LEU A 117 -36.02 -26.66 -23.10
CA LEU A 117 -35.05 -25.72 -22.55
C LEU A 117 -34.04 -25.35 -23.64
N GLU A 118 -33.94 -24.07 -23.95
CA GLU A 118 -32.97 -23.51 -24.88
C GLU A 118 -31.88 -22.75 -24.09
N LEU A 119 -30.65 -23.23 -24.16
CA LEU A 119 -29.48 -22.57 -23.59
C LEU A 119 -28.66 -21.95 -24.71
N ARG A 120 -28.45 -20.63 -24.67
CA ARG A 120 -27.63 -19.90 -25.64
C ARG A 120 -26.44 -19.25 -24.94
N ALA A 121 -25.23 -19.64 -25.34
CA ALA A 121 -23.99 -18.99 -24.94
C ALA A 121 -23.54 -18.02 -26.05
N THR A 122 -23.27 -16.76 -25.71
CA THR A 122 -22.78 -15.75 -26.66
C THR A 122 -21.47 -15.16 -26.16
N TRP A 123 -20.40 -15.33 -26.93
CA TRP A 123 -19.12 -14.69 -26.65
C TRP A 123 -19.02 -13.35 -27.38
N ARG A 124 -18.59 -12.32 -26.66
CA ARG A 124 -18.29 -11.00 -27.22
C ARG A 124 -16.80 -10.90 -27.49
N LEU A 125 -16.38 -11.48 -28.62
CA LEU A 125 -14.97 -11.47 -29.03
C LEU A 125 -14.47 -10.06 -29.38
N ASP A 126 -15.38 -9.10 -29.62
CA ASP A 126 -15.05 -7.68 -29.83
C ASP A 126 -14.32 -7.08 -28.62
N ARG A 127 -14.62 -7.58 -27.41
CA ARG A 127 -13.99 -7.12 -26.16
C ARG A 127 -12.63 -7.74 -25.87
N LEU A 128 -12.20 -8.75 -26.64
CA LEU A 128 -10.89 -9.40 -26.44
C LEU A 128 -9.73 -8.63 -27.06
N VAL A 129 -10.01 -7.75 -28.03
CA VAL A 129 -8.95 -7.09 -28.82
C VAL A 129 -8.63 -5.70 -28.28
N PHE A 130 -9.62 -4.95 -27.77
CA PHE A 130 -9.44 -3.63 -27.15
C PHE A 130 -10.54 -3.37 -26.13
N ASP A 131 -10.27 -3.59 -24.85
CA ASP A 131 -11.17 -3.18 -23.77
C ASP A 131 -10.73 -1.81 -23.22
N ASP A 132 -11.65 -0.85 -23.11
CA ASP A 132 -11.44 0.42 -22.42
C ASP A 132 -11.00 0.23 -20.96
N ALA A 133 -11.33 -0.92 -20.37
CA ALA A 133 -10.81 -1.31 -19.06
C ALA A 133 -9.28 -1.55 -19.09
N GLU A 134 -8.70 -2.07 -20.16
CA GLU A 134 -7.25 -2.27 -20.30
C GLU A 134 -6.52 -0.93 -20.44
N VAL A 135 -7.10 0.01 -21.20
CA VAL A 135 -6.57 1.38 -21.32
C VAL A 135 -6.59 2.10 -19.97
N ARG A 136 -7.69 2.00 -19.22
CA ARG A 136 -7.79 2.57 -17.86
C ARG A 136 -6.85 1.89 -16.86
N ALA A 137 -6.69 0.57 -16.94
CA ALA A 137 -5.74 -0.15 -16.10
C ALA A 137 -4.30 0.31 -16.37
N ARG A 138 -3.95 0.53 -17.64
CA ARG A 138 -2.63 1.02 -18.04
C ARG A 138 -2.37 2.44 -17.56
N SER A 139 -3.33 3.35 -17.67
CA SER A 139 -3.16 4.71 -17.18
C SER A 139 -2.99 4.78 -15.65
N ILE A 140 -3.69 3.91 -14.91
CA ILE A 140 -3.49 3.75 -13.47
C ILE A 140 -2.08 3.26 -13.16
N ASP A 141 -1.59 2.26 -13.88
CA ASP A 141 -0.23 1.73 -13.69
C ASP A 141 0.85 2.77 -14.00
N ASP A 142 0.69 3.54 -15.07
CA ASP A 142 1.61 4.62 -15.43
C ASP A 142 1.65 5.70 -14.33
N GLY A 143 0.48 6.06 -13.78
CA GLY A 143 0.36 6.96 -12.64
C GLY A 143 1.08 6.44 -11.40
N ARG A 144 0.90 5.15 -11.06
CA ARG A 144 1.59 4.52 -9.92
C ARG A 144 3.09 4.40 -10.14
N ALA A 145 3.54 4.09 -11.35
CA ALA A 145 4.95 4.02 -11.70
C ALA A 145 5.63 5.40 -11.60
N LYS A 146 4.93 6.46 -12.00
CA LYS A 146 5.37 7.85 -11.78
C LYS A 146 5.47 8.17 -10.28
N ALA A 147 4.41 7.91 -9.51
CA ALA A 147 4.40 8.14 -8.06
C ALA A 147 5.52 7.37 -7.33
N ARG A 148 5.77 6.10 -7.71
CA ARG A 148 6.87 5.29 -7.18
C ARG A 148 8.23 5.93 -7.43
N ARG A 149 8.48 6.41 -8.65
CA ARG A 149 9.73 7.10 -9.02
C ARG A 149 9.89 8.41 -8.25
N GLU A 150 8.82 9.18 -8.10
CA GLU A 150 8.83 10.45 -7.37
C GLU A 150 9.10 10.24 -5.88
N LEU A 151 8.41 9.30 -5.24
CA LEU A 151 8.63 8.97 -3.83
C LEU A 151 10.05 8.41 -3.60
N ALA A 152 10.53 7.52 -4.47
CA ALA A 152 11.90 7.01 -4.37
C ALA A 152 12.94 8.14 -4.48
N ARG A 153 12.78 9.06 -5.44
CA ARG A 153 13.67 10.24 -5.58
C ARG A 153 13.63 11.13 -4.34
N LEU A 154 12.46 11.37 -3.76
CA LEU A 154 12.31 12.15 -2.53
C LEU A 154 13.06 11.50 -1.37
N VAL A 155 12.79 10.21 -1.10
CA VAL A 155 13.42 9.45 -0.01
C VAL A 155 14.93 9.38 -0.17
N ILE A 156 15.44 9.12 -1.38
CA ILE A 156 16.88 9.07 -1.66
C ILE A 156 17.54 10.43 -1.34
N ARG A 157 16.93 11.54 -1.77
CA ARG A 157 17.46 12.89 -1.49
C ARG A 157 17.48 13.19 0.00
N LEU A 158 16.39 12.92 0.71
CA LEU A 158 16.29 13.13 2.16
C LEU A 158 17.31 12.27 2.91
N TYR A 159 17.42 10.98 2.56
CA TYR A 159 18.37 10.05 3.14
C TYR A 159 19.82 10.52 2.97
N HIS A 160 20.23 10.92 1.76
CA HIS A 160 21.59 11.38 1.55
C HIS A 160 21.87 12.74 2.20
N ARG A 161 20.86 13.62 2.31
CA ARG A 161 21.00 14.88 3.06
C ARG A 161 21.21 14.59 4.55
N TRP A 162 20.39 13.72 5.14
CA TRP A 162 20.53 13.26 6.51
C TRP A 162 21.90 12.60 6.75
N LEU A 163 22.33 11.70 5.85
CA LEU A 163 23.58 10.96 5.99
C LEU A 163 24.78 11.91 6.02
N ARG A 164 24.79 12.94 5.14
CA ARG A 164 25.87 13.95 5.13
C ARG A 164 25.97 14.70 6.47
N LEU A 165 24.84 15.09 7.04
CA LEU A 165 24.80 15.77 8.36
C LEU A 165 25.19 14.82 9.50
N ALA A 166 24.77 13.55 9.43
CA ALA A 166 25.16 12.54 10.41
C ALA A 166 26.67 12.29 10.41
N THR A 167 27.31 12.34 9.23
CA THR A 167 28.77 12.16 9.12
C THR A 167 29.59 13.41 9.42
N SER A 168 29.06 14.61 9.16
CA SER A 168 29.79 15.85 9.40
C SER A 168 29.67 16.34 10.85
N GLY A 169 28.67 15.87 11.61
CA GLY A 169 28.37 16.36 12.95
C GLY A 169 27.83 17.79 12.98
N ALA A 170 27.60 18.41 11.82
CA ALA A 170 27.09 19.76 11.71
C ALA A 170 25.54 19.77 11.79
N ASP A 171 25.00 20.80 12.44
CA ASP A 171 23.58 21.14 12.44
C ASP A 171 22.64 20.01 12.93
N ALA A 172 22.66 19.78 14.24
CA ALA A 172 21.86 18.75 14.89
C ALA A 172 20.34 18.95 14.72
N LEU A 173 19.89 20.20 14.58
CA LEU A 173 18.48 20.53 14.39
C LEU A 173 17.99 20.09 13.01
N THR A 174 18.66 20.53 11.94
CA THR A 174 18.31 20.10 10.57
C THR A 174 18.43 18.58 10.41
N ARG A 175 19.38 17.95 11.10
CA ARG A 175 19.48 16.48 11.11
C ARG A 175 18.24 15.82 11.73
N ALA A 176 17.77 16.31 12.87
CA ALA A 176 16.58 15.78 13.54
C ALA A 176 15.30 16.02 12.72
N GLU A 177 15.19 17.15 12.02
CA GLU A 177 14.09 17.44 11.10
C GLU A 177 14.04 16.43 9.94
N LEU A 178 15.19 16.15 9.30
CA LEU A 178 15.26 15.16 8.22
C LEU A 178 14.97 13.74 8.70
N GLU A 179 15.36 13.42 9.93
CA GLU A 179 15.02 12.13 10.55
C GLU A 179 13.51 12.02 10.78
N ALA A 180 12.86 13.09 11.26
CA ALA A 180 11.41 13.14 11.41
C ALA A 180 10.67 13.03 10.07
N GLU A 181 11.14 13.69 9.01
CA GLU A 181 10.58 13.56 7.66
C GLU A 181 10.71 12.12 7.13
N LEU A 182 11.87 11.50 7.31
CA LEU A 182 12.08 10.10 6.93
C LEU A 182 11.21 9.14 7.77
N ASP A 183 10.98 9.46 9.04
CA ASP A 183 10.09 8.69 9.91
C ASP A 183 8.63 8.82 9.52
N ASP A 184 8.17 9.99 9.09
CA ASP A 184 6.82 10.15 8.55
C ASP A 184 6.62 9.27 7.31
N LEU A 185 7.60 9.28 6.40
CA LEU A 185 7.58 8.46 5.18
C LEU A 185 7.71 6.95 5.46
N THR A 186 8.32 6.55 6.59
CA THR A 186 8.59 5.14 6.93
C THR A 186 7.80 4.62 8.12
N ALA A 187 6.82 5.37 8.64
CA ALA A 187 6.05 5.05 9.85
C ALA A 187 6.94 4.75 11.09
N GLY A 188 7.89 5.64 11.34
CA GLY A 188 8.82 5.56 12.48
C GLY A 188 9.85 4.44 12.38
N TRP A 189 9.92 3.73 11.24
CA TRP A 189 10.88 2.64 11.09
C TRP A 189 12.31 3.14 11.04
N PHE A 190 12.54 4.30 10.42
CA PHE A 190 13.88 4.85 10.24
C PHE A 190 14.54 5.17 11.59
N GLY A 191 13.88 5.95 12.44
CA GLY A 191 14.31 6.32 13.79
C GLY A 191 14.57 5.10 14.68
N ARG A 192 13.73 4.06 14.58
CA ARG A 192 13.93 2.80 15.33
C ARG A 192 15.21 2.05 14.94
N VAL A 193 15.68 2.19 13.70
CA VAL A 193 16.86 1.50 13.19
C VAL A 193 18.12 2.36 13.34
N THR A 194 17.98 3.68 13.35
CA THR A 194 19.09 4.63 13.55
C THR A 194 19.43 4.87 15.02
N THR A 195 18.46 4.74 15.92
CA THR A 195 18.68 4.89 17.37
C THR A 195 19.51 3.73 17.90
N PRO A 196 20.71 3.98 18.46
CA PRO A 196 21.50 2.92 19.07
C PRO A 196 20.72 2.30 20.23
N ARG A 197 20.47 0.99 20.14
CA ARG A 197 19.85 0.26 21.25
C ARG A 197 20.91 0.04 22.33
N PRO A 198 20.65 0.39 23.60
CA PRO A 198 21.61 0.10 24.66
C PRO A 198 21.87 -1.43 24.73
N PRO A 199 23.13 -1.85 24.96
CA PRO A 199 23.43 -3.25 25.20
C PRO A 199 22.64 -3.75 26.42
N ARG A 200 22.09 -4.96 26.32
CA ARG A 200 21.42 -5.65 27.43
C ARG A 200 22.42 -6.38 28.30
#